data_AF-A0A392QZF4-F1
#
_entry.id   AF-A0A392QZF4-F1
#
_cell.length_a   1.000
_cell.length_b   1.000
_cell.length_c   1.000
_cell.angle_alpha   90.00
_cell.angle_beta   90.00
_cell.angle_gamma   90.00
#
_symmetry.space_group_name_H-M   'P 1'
#
loop_
_entity.id
_entity.type
_entity.pdbx_description
1 polymer ?
#
loop_
_entity_poly.entity_id
_entity_poly.type
_entity_poly.pdbx_seq_one_letter_code
_entity_poly.pdbx_strand_id
1 'polypeptide(L)'
;MENLLPSLELFPDGFSNFAVFSRHAESVVLCLYDNDDDTGVEKPALEIDLDPYVNRSGDIWHISFESARNFVRYGYRFRGASEDNSYAECVVLDPYARIVGDSFQNGVGSARNLGLLKKEPAFDWGDDYHPNLEMEKLV
;
A
#
# COMPACT_ATOMS: atom_id res chain seq x y z
N MET A 1 23.11 5.06 -4.15
CA MET A 1 21.79 4.64 -4.64
C MET A 1 21.14 3.96 -3.44
N GLU A 2 20.29 4.69 -2.72
CA GLU A 2 19.64 4.13 -1.53
C GLU A 2 18.58 3.15 -2.03
N ASN A 3 18.74 1.88 -1.68
CA ASN A 3 17.72 0.87 -1.91
C ASN A 3 16.54 1.22 -1.01
N LEU A 4 15.57 1.95 -1.57
CA LEU A 4 14.25 2.06 -0.96
C LEU A 4 13.73 0.63 -0.80
N LEU A 5 13.48 0.22 0.43
CA LEU A 5 12.78 -1.03 0.72
C LEU A 5 11.45 -1.02 -0.05
N PRO A 6 11.01 -2.15 -0.63
CA PRO A 6 9.69 -2.23 -1.23
C PRO A 6 8.62 -1.83 -0.22
N SER A 7 7.60 -1.09 -0.64
CA SER A 7 6.51 -0.66 0.23
C SER A 7 5.67 -1.80 0.79
N LEU A 8 5.68 -2.94 0.10
CA LEU A 8 5.07 -4.19 0.53
C LEU A 8 5.97 -5.36 0.16
N GLU A 9 6.34 -6.16 1.15
CA GLU A 9 6.98 -7.47 0.96
C GLU A 9 6.15 -8.56 1.62
N LEU A 10 5.84 -9.63 0.89
CA LEU A 10 5.11 -10.80 1.40
C LEU A 10 6.07 -11.97 1.57
N PHE A 11 6.25 -12.43 2.81
CA PHE A 11 7.17 -13.52 3.16
C PHE A 11 6.47 -14.89 3.17
N PRO A 12 7.18 -15.99 2.82
CA PRO A 12 6.62 -17.34 2.80
C PRO A 12 6.13 -17.86 4.16
N ASP A 13 6.68 -17.34 5.25
CA ASP A 13 6.31 -17.65 6.64
C ASP A 13 5.00 -16.97 7.08
N GLY A 14 4.43 -16.09 6.25
CA GLY A 14 3.18 -15.39 6.53
C GLY A 14 3.34 -13.93 6.90
N PHE A 15 4.57 -13.47 7.13
CA PHE A 15 4.83 -12.06 7.42
C PHE A 15 4.62 -11.18 6.20
N SER A 16 4.24 -9.93 6.46
CA SER A 16 4.20 -8.87 5.46
C SER A 16 4.85 -7.62 6.00
N ASN A 17 5.80 -7.05 5.27
CA ASN A 17 6.38 -5.75 5.60
C ASN A 17 5.62 -4.67 4.84
N PHE A 18 5.25 -3.60 5.54
CA PHE A 18 4.59 -2.43 5.01
C PHE A 18 5.49 -1.22 5.23
N ALA A 19 5.66 -0.37 4.22
CA ALA A 19 6.41 0.87 4.33
C ALA A 19 5.81 2.00 3.48
N VAL A 20 5.77 3.22 4.02
CA VAL A 20 5.29 4.41 3.32
C VAL A 20 6.04 5.66 3.74
N PHE A 21 6.34 6.53 2.77
CA PHE A 21 6.98 7.81 3.03
C PHE A 21 5.96 8.86 3.46
N SER A 22 6.21 9.53 4.59
CA SER A 22 5.52 10.77 4.95
C SER A 22 6.32 11.55 5.98
N ARG A 23 6.87 12.70 5.56
CA ARG A 23 7.64 13.59 6.43
C ARG A 23 6.79 14.40 7.40
N HIS A 24 5.58 14.80 6.96
CA HIS A 24 4.72 15.75 7.65
C HIS A 24 3.61 15.09 8.49
N ALA A 25 3.40 13.78 8.35
CA ALA A 25 2.44 13.09 9.19
C ALA A 25 2.93 13.03 10.65
N GLU A 26 2.02 13.29 11.58
CA GLU A 26 2.24 13.12 13.01
C GLU A 26 1.95 11.68 13.44
N SER A 27 1.04 11.01 12.73
CA SER A 27 0.67 9.61 12.96
C SER A 27 0.22 8.96 11.64
N VAL A 28 0.55 7.67 11.50
CA VAL A 28 0.14 6.83 10.37
C VAL A 28 -0.57 5.60 10.91
N VAL A 29 -1.71 5.29 10.30
CA VAL A 29 -2.48 4.07 10.59
C VAL A 29 -2.46 3.19 9.35
N LEU A 30 -2.03 1.93 9.50
CA LEU A 30 -2.22 0.90 8.49
C LEU A 30 -3.65 0.35 8.62
N CYS A 31 -4.40 0.39 7.54
CA CYS A 31 -5.78 -0.08 7.47
C CYS A 31 -5.84 -1.35 6.62
N LEU A 32 -6.34 -2.45 7.19
CA LEU A 32 -6.42 -3.77 6.56
C LEU A 32 -7.88 -4.20 6.41
N TYR A 33 -8.21 -4.78 5.26
CA TYR A 33 -9.57 -5.20 4.90
C TYR A 33 -9.57 -6.68 4.54
N ASP A 34 -10.55 -7.43 5.05
CA ASP A 34 -10.75 -8.84 4.72
C ASP A 34 -11.65 -9.01 3.48
N ASN A 35 -11.98 -10.26 3.16
CA ASN A 35 -12.80 -10.63 2.01
C ASN A 35 -14.30 -10.68 2.35
N ASP A 36 -14.68 -10.55 3.62
CA ASP A 36 -16.05 -10.81 4.13
C ASP A 36 -16.95 -9.57 4.02
N ASP A 37 -16.53 -8.58 3.23
CA ASP A 37 -17.20 -7.31 3.03
C ASP A 37 -18.39 -7.40 2.05
N ASP A 38 -19.15 -8.50 2.14
CA ASP A 38 -20.44 -8.77 1.47
C ASP A 38 -21.55 -7.82 2.00
N THR A 39 -21.19 -6.87 2.88
CA THR A 39 -22.11 -5.92 3.52
C THR A 39 -21.89 -4.46 3.10
N GLY A 40 -20.87 -4.17 2.28
CA GLY A 40 -20.57 -2.81 1.82
C GLY A 40 -20.10 -1.89 2.94
N VAL A 41 -19.43 -2.42 3.98
CA VAL A 41 -19.02 -1.65 5.14
C VAL A 41 -17.63 -1.06 4.90
N GLU A 42 -17.59 0.27 4.76
CA GLU A 42 -16.42 1.12 4.47
C GLU A 42 -15.26 1.07 5.50
N LYS A 43 -15.30 0.16 6.49
CA LYS A 43 -14.40 0.17 7.66
C LYS A 43 -13.32 -0.90 7.54
N PRO A 44 -12.06 -0.58 7.85
CA PRO A 44 -11.03 -1.59 7.96
C PRO A 44 -11.41 -2.66 8.99
N ALA A 45 -11.20 -3.93 8.65
CA ALA A 45 -11.32 -5.05 9.57
C ALA A 45 -10.27 -4.97 10.69
N LEU A 46 -9.12 -4.34 10.40
CA LEU A 46 -8.08 -4.04 11.38
C LEU A 46 -7.41 -2.69 11.07
N GLU A 47 -7.22 -1.90 12.12
CA GLU A 47 -6.43 -0.66 12.09
C GLU A 47 -5.24 -0.82 13.02
N ILE A 48 -4.05 -0.43 12.55
CA ILE A 48 -2.81 -0.50 13.33
C ILE A 48 -2.18 0.88 13.33
N ASP A 49 -2.19 1.56 14.48
CA ASP A 49 -1.43 2.80 14.68
C ASP A 49 0.08 2.48 14.72
N LEU A 50 0.85 3.13 13.85
CA LEU A 50 2.30 2.99 13.84
C LEU A 50 2.91 3.91 14.90
N ASP A 51 3.56 3.32 15.91
CA ASP A 51 4.35 4.05 16.90
C ASP A 51 5.48 4.86 16.22
N PRO A 52 5.53 6.20 16.37
CA PRO A 52 6.52 7.05 15.71
C PRO A 52 7.96 6.83 16.20
N TYR A 53 8.19 6.14 17.31
CA TYR A 53 9.51 5.85 17.85
C TYR A 53 10.01 4.44 17.51
N VAL A 54 9.11 3.53 17.14
CA VAL A 54 9.44 2.13 16.81
C VAL A 54 9.27 1.85 15.32
N ASN A 55 8.20 2.37 14.72
CA ASN A 55 7.71 2.09 13.38
C ASN A 55 8.00 3.24 12.40
N ARG A 56 9.04 4.05 12.67
CA ARG A 56 9.48 5.13 11.80
C ARG A 56 11.01 5.23 11.78
N SER A 57 11.58 5.30 10.58
CA SER A 57 13.01 5.50 10.34
C SER A 57 13.18 6.68 9.38
N GLY A 58 13.63 7.82 9.90
CA GLY A 58 13.63 9.09 9.14
C GLY A 58 12.20 9.50 8.79
N ASP A 59 11.90 9.60 7.50
CA ASP A 59 10.56 9.94 6.98
C ASP A 59 9.77 8.73 6.46
N ILE A 60 10.28 7.50 6.70
CA ILE A 60 9.63 6.25 6.32
C ILE A 60 8.93 5.65 7.53
N TRP A 61 7.62 5.43 7.42
CA TRP A 61 6.80 4.69 8.37
C TRP A 61 6.76 3.23 7.94
N HIS A 62 6.96 2.28 8.86
CA HIS A 62 7.05 0.86 8.52
C HIS A 62 6.57 -0.07 9.62
N ILE A 63 6.07 -1.25 9.25
CA ILE A 63 5.68 -2.31 10.19
C ILE A 63 5.79 -3.69 9.53
N SER A 64 6.20 -4.71 10.30
CA SER A 64 6.13 -6.12 9.90
C SER A 64 4.97 -6.81 10.61
N PHE A 65 4.14 -7.55 9.87
CA PHE A 65 2.90 -8.13 10.37
C PHE A 65 2.72 -9.60 9.94
N GLU A 66 2.62 -10.50 10.92
CA GLU A 66 2.59 -11.98 10.73
C GLU A 66 1.25 -12.52 10.17
N SER A 67 0.15 -11.78 10.32
CA SER A 67 -1.22 -12.28 10.07
C SER A 67 -1.88 -11.66 8.84
N ALA A 68 -1.09 -11.22 7.85
CA ALA A 68 -1.61 -10.55 6.67
C ALA A 68 -2.51 -11.43 5.78
N ARG A 69 -2.39 -12.76 5.88
CA ARG A 69 -3.12 -13.72 5.02
C ARG A 69 -4.65 -13.68 5.15
N ASN A 70 -5.15 -13.17 6.28
CA ASN A 70 -6.59 -13.01 6.49
C ASN A 70 -7.15 -11.75 5.82
N PHE A 71 -6.27 -10.87 5.34
CA PHE A 71 -6.62 -9.62 4.70
C PHE A 71 -6.30 -9.68 3.20
N VAL A 72 -7.08 -8.96 2.41
CA VAL A 72 -6.98 -8.95 0.95
C VAL A 72 -6.68 -7.57 0.39
N ARG A 73 -6.97 -6.50 1.15
CA ARG A 73 -6.66 -5.12 0.77
C ARG A 73 -6.05 -4.34 1.92
N TYR A 74 -5.32 -3.29 1.56
CA TYR A 74 -4.72 -2.37 2.52
C TYR A 74 -4.68 -0.93 2.00
N GLY A 75 -4.52 0.00 2.94
CA GLY A 75 -4.25 1.40 2.68
C GLY A 75 -3.75 2.10 3.94
N TYR A 76 -3.46 3.39 3.85
CA TYR A 76 -2.94 4.17 4.96
C TYR A 76 -3.85 5.33 5.32
N ARG A 77 -3.88 5.71 6.58
CA ARG A 77 -4.50 6.97 7.05
C ARG A 77 -3.45 7.82 7.71
N PHE A 78 -3.36 9.07 7.29
CA PHE A 78 -2.37 10.03 7.79
C PHE A 78 -3.06 11.08 8.64
N ARG A 79 -2.59 11.28 9.87
CA ARG A 79 -3.07 12.37 10.76
C ARG A 79 -2.02 13.48 10.84
N GLY A 80 -2.48 14.73 10.96
CA GLY A 80 -1.62 15.91 11.11
C GLY A 80 -0.88 16.35 9.83
N ALA A 81 -1.16 15.74 8.67
CA ALA A 81 -0.46 16.02 7.42
C ALA A 81 -0.92 17.30 6.68
N SER A 82 -2.02 17.95 7.12
CA SER A 82 -2.56 19.17 6.50
C SER A 82 -3.22 20.08 7.55
N GLU A 83 -3.03 21.40 7.43
CA GLU A 83 -3.63 22.42 8.33
C GLU A 83 -5.17 22.42 8.26
N ASP A 84 -5.75 22.05 7.11
CA ASP A 84 -7.20 22.03 6.90
C ASP A 84 -7.88 20.72 7.34
N ASN A 85 -7.10 19.72 7.82
CA ASN A 85 -7.55 18.42 8.34
C ASN A 85 -8.51 17.62 7.43
N SER A 86 -8.75 18.06 6.18
CA SER A 86 -9.78 17.55 5.28
C SER A 86 -9.53 16.11 4.79
N TYR A 87 -8.29 15.62 4.92
CA TYR A 87 -7.88 14.28 4.52
C TYR A 87 -7.59 13.34 5.70
N ALA A 88 -7.69 13.82 6.94
CA ALA A 88 -7.24 13.03 8.11
C ALA A 88 -8.10 11.80 8.40
N GLU A 89 -9.31 11.73 7.84
CA GLU A 89 -10.20 10.58 7.95
C GLU A 89 -10.19 9.67 6.71
N CYS A 90 -9.52 10.08 5.63
CA CYS A 90 -9.50 9.32 4.38
C CYS A 90 -8.38 8.26 4.39
N VAL A 91 -8.75 7.02 4.08
CA VAL A 91 -7.76 5.98 3.74
C VAL A 91 -7.29 6.23 2.32
N VAL A 92 -5.98 6.34 2.15
CA VAL A 92 -5.30 6.58 0.87
C VAL A 92 -4.56 5.34 0.40
N LEU A 93 -4.43 5.24 -0.93
CA LEU A 93 -3.68 4.20 -1.61
C LEU A 93 -2.18 4.32 -1.30
N ASP A 94 -1.49 3.18 -1.17
CA ASP A 94 -0.03 3.14 -1.20
C ASP A 94 0.49 3.55 -2.58
N PRO A 95 1.30 4.62 -2.71
CA PRO A 95 1.89 5.04 -3.98
C PRO A 95 2.69 3.94 -4.70
N TYR A 96 3.14 2.93 -3.96
CA TYR A 96 3.93 1.80 -4.45
C TYR A 96 3.11 0.50 -4.52
N ALA A 97 1.78 0.55 -4.38
CA ALA A 97 0.92 -0.60 -4.55
C ALA A 97 1.14 -1.25 -5.93
N ARG A 98 1.58 -2.51 -5.95
CA ARG A 98 1.82 -3.25 -7.20
C ARG A 98 0.53 -3.66 -7.91
N ILE A 99 -0.52 -3.92 -7.14
CA ILE A 99 -1.84 -4.27 -7.65
C ILE A 99 -2.85 -3.42 -6.90
N VAL A 100 -3.68 -2.69 -7.64
CA VAL A 100 -4.74 -1.84 -7.09
C VAL A 100 -6.07 -2.53 -7.32
N GLY A 101 -6.89 -2.58 -6.27
CA GLY A 101 -8.26 -3.07 -6.34
C GLY A 101 -9.24 -1.91 -6.15
N ASP A 102 -10.27 -1.89 -6.98
CA ASP A 102 -11.36 -0.92 -6.85
C ASP A 102 -12.34 -1.39 -5.77
N SER A 103 -12.64 -0.49 -4.83
CA SER A 103 -13.85 -0.56 -4.01
C SER A 103 -14.94 0.22 -4.76
N PHE A 104 -15.79 -0.49 -5.52
CA PHE A 104 -16.97 0.12 -6.13
C PHE A 104 -18.11 0.17 -5.12
N GLN A 105 -18.57 1.38 -4.82
CA GLN A 105 -19.92 1.56 -4.28
C GLN A 105 -20.92 1.32 -5.41
N ASN A 106 -22.11 0.81 -5.08
CA ASN A 106 -23.25 0.63 -5.97
C ASN A 106 -23.66 1.94 -6.68
N GLY A 107 -22.93 2.31 -7.73
CA GLY A 107 -23.32 3.31 -8.74
C GLY A 107 -23.19 4.79 -8.37
N VAL A 108 -23.03 5.18 -7.10
CA VAL A 108 -22.91 6.59 -6.70
C VAL A 108 -21.97 6.74 -5.49
N GLY A 109 -20.71 7.08 -5.75
CA GLY A 109 -19.69 7.32 -4.72
C GLY A 109 -18.27 7.37 -5.31
N SER A 110 -17.35 8.08 -4.65
CA SER A 110 -15.93 8.11 -5.03
C SER A 110 -15.34 6.71 -4.82
N ALA A 111 -14.90 6.05 -5.89
CA ALA A 111 -14.18 4.78 -5.79
C ALA A 111 -12.96 4.96 -4.84
N ARG A 112 -12.81 4.06 -3.88
CA ARG A 112 -11.60 3.99 -3.04
C ARG A 112 -10.67 2.96 -3.63
N ASN A 113 -9.57 3.42 -4.21
CA ASN A 113 -8.51 2.56 -4.70
C ASN A 113 -7.65 2.11 -3.52
N LEU A 114 -7.54 0.81 -3.30
CA LEU A 114 -6.74 0.20 -2.25
C LEU A 114 -5.70 -0.76 -2.84
N GLY A 115 -4.60 -0.96 -2.13
CA GLY A 115 -3.60 -1.95 -2.54
C GLY A 115 -4.11 -3.36 -2.26
N LEU A 116 -3.83 -4.32 -3.14
CA LEU A 116 -4.13 -5.73 -2.89
C LEU A 116 -2.95 -6.43 -2.22
N LEU A 117 -3.25 -7.19 -1.16
CA LEU A 117 -2.29 -8.07 -0.48
C LEU A 117 -2.13 -9.38 -1.25
N LYS A 118 -1.55 -9.27 -2.44
CA LYS A 118 -1.35 -10.41 -3.34
C LYS A 118 0.06 -10.43 -3.86
N LYS A 119 0.71 -11.60 -3.78
CA LYS A 119 2.00 -11.82 -4.42
C LYS A 119 1.80 -11.79 -5.93
N GLU A 120 2.54 -10.92 -6.60
CA GLU A 120 2.61 -10.91 -8.05
C GLU A 120 3.15 -12.27 -8.53
N PRO A 121 2.48 -12.93 -9.48
CA PRO A 121 3.02 -14.15 -10.06
C PRO A 121 4.37 -13.85 -10.73
N ALA A 122 5.32 -14.79 -10.62
CA ALA A 122 6.56 -14.66 -11.37
C ALA A 122 6.23 -14.63 -12.87
N PHE A 123 6.70 -13.60 -13.57
CA PHE A 123 6.58 -13.50 -15.01
C PHE A 123 7.76 -14.22 -15.67
N ASP A 124 7.46 -15.10 -16.63
CA ASP A 124 8.48 -15.76 -17.45
C ASP A 124 8.86 -14.84 -18.61
N TRP A 125 10.02 -14.20 -18.50
CA TRP A 125 10.52 -13.28 -19.51
C TRP A 125 11.03 -13.99 -20.78
N GLY A 126 11.27 -15.30 -20.74
CA GLY A 126 11.82 -16.05 -21.88
C GLY A 126 13.10 -15.41 -22.44
N ASP A 127 13.13 -15.17 -23.74
CA ASP A 127 14.25 -14.53 -24.45
C ASP A 127 14.10 -13.00 -24.55
N ASP A 128 13.20 -12.36 -23.79
CA ASP A 128 13.06 -10.90 -23.80
C ASP A 128 14.29 -10.22 -23.18
N TYR A 129 14.74 -9.14 -23.83
CA TYR A 129 15.85 -8.33 -23.36
C TYR A 129 15.67 -6.87 -23.77
N HIS A 130 16.20 -5.96 -22.96
CA HIS A 130 16.19 -4.54 -23.29
C HIS A 130 16.93 -4.29 -24.61
N PRO A 131 16.27 -3.84 -25.69
CA PRO A 131 16.89 -3.77 -27.02
C PRO A 131 18.11 -2.85 -27.10
N ASN A 132 18.21 -1.88 -26.19
CA ASN A 132 19.32 -0.93 -26.06
C ASN A 132 19.77 -0.31 -27.40
N LEU A 133 18.80 0.00 -28.26
CA LEU A 133 19.04 0.62 -29.55
C LEU A 133 19.42 2.10 -29.35
N GLU A 134 20.39 2.57 -30.12
CA GLU A 134 20.75 3.99 -30.14
C GLU A 134 19.58 4.83 -30.66
N MET A 135 19.40 6.02 -30.09
CA MET A 135 18.27 6.90 -30.41
C MET A 135 18.21 7.25 -31.90
N GLU A 136 19.36 7.42 -32.56
CA GLU A 136 19.46 7.70 -33.99
C GLU A 136 19.01 6.55 -34.90
N LYS A 137 18.85 5.32 -34.36
CA LYS A 137 18.38 4.14 -35.09
C LYS A 137 16.89 3.88 -34.92
N LEU A 138 16.19 4.68 -34.11
CA LEU A 138 14.74 4.65 -34.00
C LEU A 138 14.12 5.30 -35.24
N VAL A 139 13.08 4.68 -35.81
CA VAL A 139 12.33 5.17 -36.99
C VAL A 139 11.03 5.81 -36.55
#